data_AF-A0A146KMQ5-F1
#
_entry.id   AF-A0A146KMQ5-F1
#
_cell.length_a   1.000
_cell.length_b   1.000
_cell.length_c   1.000
_cell.angle_alpha   90.00
_cell.angle_beta   90.00
_cell.angle_gamma   90.00
#
_symmetry.space_group_name_H-M   'P 1'
#
loop_
_entity.id
_entity.type
_entity.pdbx_description
1 polymer ?
#
loop_
_entity_poly.entity_id
_entity_poly.type
_entity_poly.pdbx_seq_one_letter_code
_entity_poly.pdbx_strand_id
1 'polypeptide(L)'
;KQRQEYEITRTAVFESRKEHVEVLSSHADISNSVAVKEDELAYEKQRQAALKIWRWYWRCKAARITRSYYLLLKEKVVFVQRRFRMLQARKRNGGCTVVLSSSVSVGERSLSIHRMRNVKEEYMLKSAAARKIQRWYRRLLDKRQQARMAQLLIAGRKILDWYLRVVMMRRERQLFLCQKRAAIRIQRYYRSYRRRAAAVNEGTAEPKVAPPTLSTNYERAIDFLLSPKVKTSLNWTYVSFKNLDVVTKYSPVLCERLAEPESTRVYSIIFYFLDTESRSDAYQAIFAHGMNVLLHLALYQKTYNAVWQNIVKYNGVDILLFLMGKFVEKKEDLFCRAATLIWLFSRSAEQLEENKNKTELLRRLSFYAKKIMATHKNLNAKKHKPVLPNLKTDWGYSKSEGQKEFPSRLDAILGLNKSYKFINF
;
A
#
# COMPACT_ATOMS: atom_id res chain seq x y z
N LYS A 1 85.52 8.56 183.73
CA LYS A 1 86.23 7.81 182.66
C LYS A 1 85.31 7.37 181.51
N GLN A 2 84.00 7.24 181.71
CA GLN A 2 82.94 7.08 180.68
C GLN A 2 82.85 8.20 179.59
N ARG A 3 83.81 9.15 179.51
CA ARG A 3 83.86 10.19 178.45
C ARG A 3 84.84 9.85 177.32
N GLN A 4 85.79 8.93 177.51
CA GLN A 4 86.75 8.55 176.46
C GLN A 4 86.19 7.50 175.47
N GLU A 5 85.14 6.76 175.84
CA GLU A 5 84.48 5.79 174.93
C GLU A 5 83.58 6.43 173.86
N TYR A 6 83.20 7.71 174.00
CA TYR A 6 82.29 8.39 173.06
C TYR A 6 82.98 9.15 171.92
N GLU A 7 84.23 9.59 172.09
CA GLU A 7 84.95 10.32 171.03
C GLU A 7 85.58 9.41 169.98
N ILE A 8 85.99 8.19 170.36
CA ILE A 8 86.59 7.23 169.42
C ILE A 8 85.53 6.64 168.46
N THR A 9 84.26 6.56 168.87
CA THR A 9 83.15 6.10 168.01
C THR A 9 82.67 7.17 167.02
N ARG A 10 82.92 8.47 167.27
CA ARG A 10 82.42 9.55 166.41
C ARG A 10 83.30 9.81 165.19
N THR A 11 84.62 9.63 165.30
CA THR A 11 85.55 9.84 164.19
C THR A 11 85.46 8.72 163.15
N ALA A 12 85.24 7.46 163.56
CA ALA A 12 85.06 6.33 162.64
C ALA A 12 83.79 6.45 161.76
N VAL A 13 82.71 7.07 162.25
CA VAL A 13 81.47 7.27 161.48
C VAL A 13 81.61 8.38 160.43
N PHE A 14 82.53 9.32 160.61
CA PHE A 14 82.71 10.44 159.69
C PHE A 14 83.59 10.07 158.48
N GLU A 15 84.60 9.22 158.66
CA GLU A 15 85.40 8.71 157.52
C GLU A 15 84.59 7.76 156.63
N SER A 16 83.72 6.93 157.22
CA SER A 16 82.84 6.03 156.45
C SER A 16 81.79 6.77 155.60
N ARG A 17 81.42 8.01 155.96
CA ARG A 17 80.52 8.85 155.14
C ARG A 17 81.23 9.54 153.97
N LYS A 18 82.55 9.79 154.05
CA LYS A 18 83.29 10.47 152.99
C LYS A 18 83.58 9.53 151.81
N GLU A 19 83.91 8.27 152.09
CA GLU A 19 84.06 7.22 151.07
C GLU A 19 82.74 6.95 150.31
N HIS A 20 81.59 7.06 150.98
CA HIS A 20 80.30 6.80 150.36
C HIS A 20 79.87 7.87 149.32
N VAL A 21 80.40 9.09 149.41
CA VAL A 21 80.06 10.20 148.50
C VAL A 21 80.92 10.18 147.23
N GLU A 22 82.19 9.77 147.31
CA GLU A 22 83.04 9.55 146.12
C GLU A 22 82.57 8.36 145.26
N VAL A 23 81.96 7.33 145.87
CA VAL A 23 81.35 6.20 145.15
C VAL A 23 80.08 6.62 144.39
N LEU A 24 79.34 7.62 144.85
CA LEU A 24 78.12 8.08 144.16
C LEU A 24 78.42 9.02 142.99
N SER A 25 79.49 9.83 143.06
CA SER A 25 79.92 10.69 141.95
C SER A 25 80.43 9.88 140.75
N SER A 26 81.13 8.76 140.97
CA SER A 26 81.62 7.90 139.89
C SER A 26 80.50 7.07 139.23
N HIS A 27 79.40 6.83 139.94
CA HIS A 27 78.25 6.09 139.42
C HIS A 27 77.41 6.89 138.41
N ALA A 28 77.38 8.22 138.52
CA ALA A 28 76.62 9.11 137.64
C ALA A 28 77.24 9.26 136.24
N ASP A 29 78.58 9.32 136.15
CA ASP A 29 79.29 9.40 134.86
C ASP A 29 79.25 8.06 134.09
N ILE A 30 79.17 6.93 134.80
CA ILE A 30 78.97 5.60 134.18
C ILE A 30 77.55 5.48 133.62
N SER A 31 76.54 6.03 134.31
CA SER A 31 75.13 5.91 133.92
C SER A 31 74.80 6.65 132.61
N ASN A 32 75.38 7.83 132.37
CA ASN A 32 75.17 8.58 131.12
C ASN A 32 75.82 7.93 129.89
N SER A 33 76.94 7.20 130.04
CA SER A 33 77.56 6.49 128.90
C SER A 33 76.82 5.20 128.51
N VAL A 34 76.05 4.62 129.43
CA VAL A 34 75.22 3.43 129.19
C VAL A 34 73.95 3.81 128.41
N ALA A 35 73.30 4.92 128.75
CA ALA A 35 72.08 5.37 128.06
C ALA A 35 72.30 5.67 126.57
N VAL A 36 73.41 6.34 126.21
CA VAL A 36 73.75 6.63 124.80
C VAL A 36 74.00 5.35 124.00
N LYS A 37 74.60 4.32 124.61
CA LYS A 37 74.85 3.03 123.96
C LYS A 37 73.58 2.20 123.80
N GLU A 38 72.61 2.33 124.70
CA GLU A 38 71.31 1.66 124.57
C GLU A 38 70.48 2.24 123.42
N ASP A 39 70.50 3.55 123.22
CA ASP A 39 69.83 4.22 122.10
C ASP A 39 70.48 3.90 120.74
N GLU A 40 71.82 3.83 120.67
CA GLU A 40 72.51 3.36 119.46
C GLU A 40 72.16 1.90 119.11
N LEU A 41 72.05 1.04 120.13
CA LEU A 41 71.63 -0.35 119.96
C LEU A 41 70.18 -0.48 119.50
N ALA A 42 69.29 0.37 120.02
CA ALA A 42 67.89 0.42 119.60
C ALA A 42 67.75 0.88 118.15
N TYR A 43 68.46 1.93 117.76
CA TYR A 43 68.50 2.43 116.39
C TYR A 43 69.06 1.39 115.41
N GLU A 44 70.15 0.71 115.76
CA GLU A 44 70.75 -0.29 114.89
C GLU A 44 69.82 -1.51 114.73
N LYS A 45 69.10 -1.92 115.79
CA LYS A 45 68.06 -2.97 115.69
C LYS A 45 66.92 -2.56 114.74
N GLN A 46 66.44 -1.31 114.83
CA GLN A 46 65.36 -0.81 113.98
C GLN A 46 65.81 -0.68 112.51
N ARG A 47 67.05 -0.25 112.29
CA ARG A 47 67.68 -0.19 110.97
C ARG A 47 67.84 -1.58 110.36
N GLN A 48 68.28 -2.57 111.13
CA GLN A 48 68.40 -3.95 110.66
C GLN A 48 67.03 -4.57 110.33
N ALA A 49 65.98 -4.25 111.10
CA ALA A 49 64.61 -4.68 110.77
C ALA A 49 64.11 -4.04 109.46
N ALA A 50 64.34 -2.74 109.26
CA ALA A 50 64.00 -2.05 108.02
C ALA A 50 64.77 -2.63 106.82
N LEU A 51 66.05 -2.93 106.97
CA LEU A 51 66.86 -3.59 105.93
C LEU A 51 66.38 -5.01 105.62
N LYS A 52 65.92 -5.78 106.61
CA LYS A 52 65.31 -7.10 106.38
C LYS A 52 64.03 -6.98 105.56
N ILE A 53 63.14 -6.05 105.91
CA ILE A 53 61.89 -5.79 105.16
C ILE A 53 62.21 -5.31 103.74
N TRP A 54 63.16 -4.39 103.60
CA TRP A 54 63.58 -3.87 102.31
C TRP A 54 64.19 -4.97 101.42
N ARG A 55 65.09 -5.80 101.96
CA ARG A 55 65.67 -6.95 101.23
C ARG A 55 64.61 -7.99 100.85
N TRP A 56 63.65 -8.26 101.75
CA TRP A 56 62.53 -9.16 101.47
C TRP A 56 61.65 -8.63 100.33
N TYR A 57 61.26 -7.36 100.38
CA TYR A 57 60.48 -6.71 99.32
C TYR A 57 61.18 -6.79 97.97
N TRP A 58 62.48 -6.47 97.90
CA TRP A 58 63.23 -6.53 96.64
C TRP A 58 63.38 -7.95 96.10
N ARG A 59 63.55 -8.94 96.97
CA ARG A 59 63.51 -10.36 96.57
C ARG A 59 62.15 -10.75 95.98
N CYS A 60 61.05 -10.36 96.63
CA CYS A 60 59.70 -10.62 96.12
C CYS A 60 59.43 -9.89 94.80
N LYS A 61 59.91 -8.65 94.65
CA LYS A 61 59.78 -7.87 93.41
C LYS A 61 60.57 -8.49 92.26
N ALA A 62 61.81 -8.91 92.51
CA ALA A 62 62.62 -9.63 91.53
C ALA A 62 61.94 -10.96 91.12
N ALA A 63 61.44 -11.74 92.07
CA ALA A 63 60.73 -12.99 91.78
C ALA A 63 59.46 -12.77 90.93
N ARG A 64 58.70 -11.69 91.17
CA ARG A 64 57.54 -11.32 90.33
C ARG A 64 57.95 -10.98 88.91
N ILE A 65 59.01 -10.21 88.73
CA ILE A 65 59.54 -9.86 87.39
C ILE A 65 59.96 -11.13 86.66
N THR A 66 60.76 -12.00 87.29
CA THR A 66 61.19 -13.27 86.71
C THR A 66 60.01 -14.18 86.35
N ARG A 67 59.00 -14.27 87.24
CA ARG A 67 57.77 -15.04 86.96
C ARG A 67 56.99 -14.47 85.78
N SER A 68 56.84 -13.14 85.69
CA SER A 68 56.14 -12.49 84.58
C SER A 68 56.84 -12.75 83.24
N TYR A 69 58.18 -12.68 83.23
CA TYR A 69 58.99 -12.98 82.05
C TYR A 69 58.85 -14.44 81.63
N TYR A 70 58.90 -15.37 82.59
CA TYR A 70 58.68 -16.80 82.31
C TYR A 70 57.27 -17.08 81.75
N LEU A 71 56.23 -16.46 82.31
CA LEU A 71 54.85 -16.64 81.84
C LEU A 71 54.68 -16.10 80.41
N LEU A 72 55.27 -14.94 80.10
CA LEU A 72 55.27 -14.39 78.75
C LEU A 72 55.97 -15.35 77.76
N LEU A 73 57.14 -15.88 78.12
CA LEU A 73 57.87 -16.82 77.28
C LEU A 73 57.04 -18.10 77.03
N LYS A 74 56.40 -18.64 78.08
CA LYS A 74 55.51 -19.80 77.98
C LYS A 74 54.34 -19.53 77.03
N GLU A 75 53.71 -18.36 77.13
CA GLU A 75 52.61 -17.96 76.24
C GLU A 75 53.05 -17.92 74.78
N LYS A 76 54.22 -17.31 74.50
CA LYS A 76 54.78 -17.28 73.14
C LYS A 76 55.07 -18.67 72.60
N VAL A 77 55.64 -19.57 73.42
CA VAL A 77 55.88 -20.96 73.03
C VAL A 77 54.56 -21.69 72.71
N VAL A 78 53.54 -21.55 73.55
CA VAL A 78 52.22 -22.17 73.32
C VAL A 78 51.57 -21.63 72.05
N PHE A 79 51.71 -20.33 71.76
CA PHE A 79 51.22 -19.72 70.52
C PHE A 79 51.88 -20.34 69.29
N VAL A 80 53.22 -20.45 69.29
CA VAL A 80 53.99 -21.07 68.20
C VAL A 80 53.58 -22.53 68.03
N GLN A 81 53.45 -23.28 69.11
CA GLN A 81 53.02 -24.69 69.08
C GLN A 81 51.61 -24.86 68.52
N ARG A 82 50.64 -24.02 68.93
CA ARG A 82 49.27 -24.03 68.38
C ARG A 82 49.26 -23.72 66.89
N ARG A 83 50.02 -22.70 66.48
CA ARG A 83 50.12 -22.31 65.07
C ARG A 83 50.75 -23.42 64.23
N PHE A 84 51.82 -24.04 64.71
CA PHE A 84 52.46 -25.16 64.04
C PHE A 84 51.53 -26.36 63.88
N ARG A 85 50.82 -26.77 64.95
CA ARG A 85 49.86 -27.87 64.90
C ARG A 85 48.72 -27.60 63.91
N MET A 86 48.19 -26.36 63.88
CA MET A 86 47.19 -25.95 62.91
C MET A 86 47.71 -26.01 61.46
N LEU A 87 48.94 -25.53 61.21
CA LEU A 87 49.55 -25.59 59.88
C LEU A 87 49.83 -27.03 59.43
N GLN A 88 50.28 -27.92 60.33
CA GLN A 88 50.43 -29.35 60.02
C GLN A 88 49.08 -30.01 59.69
N ALA A 89 48.04 -29.75 60.48
CA ALA A 89 46.69 -30.26 60.20
C ALA A 89 46.19 -29.75 58.84
N ARG A 90 46.42 -28.47 58.52
CA ARG A 90 46.10 -27.89 57.21
C ARG A 90 46.91 -28.52 56.08
N LYS A 91 48.19 -28.85 56.29
CA LYS A 91 49.02 -29.52 55.27
C LYS A 91 48.57 -30.96 55.01
N ARG A 92 48.21 -31.71 56.06
CA ARG A 92 47.65 -33.08 55.93
C ARG A 92 46.28 -33.09 55.25
N ASN A 93 45.40 -32.14 55.61
CA ASN A 93 44.03 -32.10 55.07
C ASN A 93 43.92 -31.34 53.73
N GLY A 94 44.83 -30.42 53.44
CA GLY A 94 44.85 -29.60 52.23
C GLY A 94 45.15 -30.39 50.96
N GLY A 95 45.98 -31.43 51.05
CA GLY A 95 46.22 -32.32 49.90
C GLY A 95 44.99 -33.15 49.50
N CYS A 96 44.29 -33.70 50.49
CA CYS A 96 43.12 -34.56 50.25
C CYS A 96 41.92 -33.77 49.70
N THR A 97 41.66 -32.59 50.26
CA THR A 97 40.52 -31.74 49.85
C THR A 97 40.66 -31.17 48.44
N VAL A 98 41.88 -30.81 48.01
CA VAL A 98 42.15 -30.31 46.65
C VAL A 98 42.01 -31.40 45.59
N VAL A 99 42.45 -32.63 45.88
CA VAL A 99 42.32 -33.76 44.95
C VAL A 99 40.86 -34.21 44.81
N LEU A 100 40.11 -34.21 45.91
CA LEU A 100 38.68 -34.51 45.90
C LEU A 100 37.88 -33.44 45.16
N SER A 101 38.13 -32.15 45.41
CA SER A 101 37.42 -31.06 44.70
C SER A 101 37.73 -31.04 43.20
N SER A 102 38.98 -31.33 42.81
CA SER A 102 39.37 -31.45 41.41
C SER A 102 38.70 -32.64 40.73
N SER A 103 38.65 -33.80 41.39
CA SER A 103 37.99 -35.01 40.88
C SER A 103 36.47 -34.82 40.74
N VAL A 104 35.81 -34.18 41.71
CA VAL A 104 34.38 -33.82 41.64
C VAL A 104 34.14 -32.86 40.47
N SER A 105 34.98 -31.84 40.30
CA SER A 105 34.88 -30.87 39.21
C SER A 105 35.02 -31.52 37.82
N VAL A 106 35.94 -32.48 37.67
CA VAL A 106 36.12 -33.24 36.42
C VAL A 106 34.93 -34.16 36.16
N GLY A 107 34.40 -34.83 37.19
CA GLY A 107 33.20 -35.66 37.10
C GLY A 107 31.96 -34.86 36.67
N GLU A 108 31.71 -33.74 37.33
CA GLU A 108 30.62 -32.82 37.00
C GLU A 108 30.76 -32.25 35.58
N ARG A 109 31.98 -31.89 35.18
CA ARG A 109 32.25 -31.43 33.81
C ARG A 109 31.96 -32.52 32.77
N SER A 110 32.35 -33.76 33.02
CA SER A 110 32.08 -34.89 32.13
C SER A 110 30.57 -35.15 31.99
N LEU A 111 29.83 -35.17 33.12
CA LEU A 111 28.38 -35.31 33.12
C LEU A 111 27.67 -34.17 32.39
N SER A 112 28.13 -32.93 32.57
CA SER A 112 27.61 -31.77 31.84
C SER A 112 27.82 -31.91 30.33
N ILE A 113 29.02 -32.33 29.89
CA ILE A 113 29.31 -32.59 28.47
C ILE A 113 28.41 -33.70 27.92
N HIS A 114 28.21 -34.78 28.67
CA HIS A 114 27.33 -35.88 28.25
C HIS A 114 25.87 -35.42 28.13
N ARG A 115 25.35 -34.68 29.11
CA ARG A 115 23.99 -34.10 29.05
C ARG A 115 23.83 -33.17 27.85
N MET A 116 24.82 -32.30 27.60
CA MET A 116 24.82 -31.41 26.44
C MET A 116 24.79 -32.19 25.12
N ARG A 117 25.53 -33.30 25.01
CA ARG A 117 25.50 -34.16 23.82
C ARG A 117 24.12 -34.78 23.61
N ASN A 118 23.51 -35.33 24.66
CA ASN A 118 22.18 -35.94 24.57
C ASN A 118 21.11 -34.91 24.15
N VAL A 119 21.12 -33.72 24.75
CA VAL A 119 20.21 -32.63 24.38
C VAL A 119 20.44 -32.18 22.93
N LYS A 120 21.70 -32.09 22.49
CA LYS A 120 22.05 -31.75 21.11
C LYS A 120 21.54 -32.81 20.13
N GLU A 121 21.73 -34.10 20.43
CA GLU A 121 21.24 -35.19 19.59
C GLU A 121 19.72 -35.19 19.49
N GLU A 122 19.00 -35.03 20.60
CA GLU A 122 17.55 -34.94 20.62
C GLU A 122 17.04 -33.74 19.79
N TYR A 123 17.69 -32.58 19.95
CA TYR A 123 17.40 -31.40 19.14
C TYR A 123 17.64 -31.67 17.65
N MET A 124 18.75 -32.32 17.29
CA MET A 124 19.08 -32.65 15.90
C MET A 124 18.07 -33.61 15.28
N LEU A 125 17.60 -34.61 16.05
CA LEU A 125 16.54 -35.53 15.62
C LEU A 125 15.22 -34.79 15.39
N LYS A 126 14.80 -33.94 16.34
CA LYS A 126 13.59 -33.10 16.20
C LYS A 126 13.69 -32.17 14.99
N SER A 127 14.82 -31.51 14.81
CA SER A 127 15.09 -30.63 13.65
C SER A 127 15.11 -31.40 12.33
N ALA A 128 15.68 -32.60 12.29
CA ALA A 128 15.66 -33.46 11.11
C ALA A 128 14.23 -33.91 10.75
N ALA A 129 13.44 -34.32 11.74
CA ALA A 129 12.03 -34.67 11.57
C ALA A 129 11.21 -33.48 11.07
N ALA A 130 11.35 -32.30 11.67
CA ALA A 130 10.70 -31.07 11.24
C ALA A 130 11.05 -30.73 9.78
N ARG A 131 12.33 -30.81 9.40
CA ARG A 131 12.76 -30.60 8.01
C ARG A 131 12.18 -31.63 7.04
N LYS A 132 11.95 -32.88 7.47
CA LYS A 132 11.32 -33.92 6.66
C LYS A 132 9.84 -33.59 6.41
N ILE A 133 9.12 -33.19 7.46
CA ILE A 133 7.72 -32.75 7.37
C ILE A 133 7.59 -31.53 6.47
N GLN A 134 8.43 -30.50 6.67
CA GLN A 134 8.43 -29.30 5.85
C GLN A 134 8.70 -29.60 4.37
N ARG A 135 9.70 -30.45 4.07
CA ARG A 135 10.00 -30.87 2.69
C ARG A 135 8.83 -31.63 2.06
N TRP A 136 8.21 -32.55 2.80
CA TRP A 136 7.03 -33.27 2.33
C TRP A 136 5.86 -32.32 2.04
N TYR A 137 5.57 -31.40 2.96
CA TYR A 137 4.48 -30.44 2.81
C TYR A 137 4.67 -29.50 1.61
N ARG A 138 5.89 -28.97 1.41
CA ARG A 138 6.21 -28.15 0.23
C ARG A 138 5.98 -28.93 -1.07
N ARG A 139 6.46 -30.17 -1.15
CA ARG A 139 6.21 -31.04 -2.32
C ARG A 139 4.72 -31.31 -2.55
N LEU A 140 3.93 -31.46 -1.48
CA LEU A 140 2.49 -31.66 -1.58
C LEU A 140 1.79 -30.40 -2.15
N LEU A 141 2.20 -29.21 -1.69
CA LEU A 141 1.70 -27.94 -2.23
C LEU A 141 2.03 -27.79 -3.72
N ASP A 142 3.28 -28.04 -4.10
CA ASP A 142 3.71 -27.97 -5.51
C ASP A 142 2.90 -28.92 -6.39
N LYS A 143 2.69 -30.17 -5.95
CA LYS A 143 1.86 -31.15 -6.66
C LYS A 143 0.40 -30.69 -6.81
N ARG A 144 -0.19 -30.10 -5.76
CA ARG A 144 -1.56 -29.56 -5.82
C ARG A 144 -1.65 -28.39 -6.80
N GLN A 145 -0.66 -27.51 -6.79
CA GLN A 145 -0.60 -26.37 -7.71
C GLN A 145 -0.46 -26.84 -9.16
N GLN A 146 0.44 -27.80 -9.43
CA GLN A 146 0.61 -28.41 -10.75
C GLN A 146 -0.67 -29.09 -11.24
N ALA A 147 -1.34 -29.87 -10.38
CA ALA A 147 -2.60 -30.51 -10.72
C ALA A 147 -3.69 -29.48 -11.06
N ARG A 148 -3.80 -28.40 -10.28
CA ARG A 148 -4.74 -27.31 -10.56
C ARG A 148 -4.45 -26.62 -11.89
N MET A 149 -3.18 -26.33 -12.20
CA MET A 149 -2.79 -25.74 -13.47
C MET A 149 -3.08 -26.67 -14.65
N ALA A 150 -2.79 -27.97 -14.51
CA ALA A 150 -3.13 -28.96 -15.52
C ALA A 150 -4.65 -29.02 -15.80
N GLN A 151 -5.48 -29.00 -14.75
CA GLN A 151 -6.94 -28.96 -14.91
C GLN A 151 -7.41 -27.69 -15.64
N LEU A 152 -6.85 -26.52 -15.32
CA LEU A 152 -7.17 -25.27 -16.00
C LEU A 152 -6.79 -25.30 -17.48
N LEU A 153 -5.62 -25.86 -17.81
CA LEU A 153 -5.17 -26.02 -19.20
C LEU A 153 -6.07 -26.98 -19.98
N ILE A 154 -6.46 -28.10 -19.37
CA ILE A 154 -7.41 -29.06 -19.98
C ILE A 154 -8.76 -28.40 -20.22
N ALA A 155 -9.29 -27.67 -19.23
CA ALA A 155 -10.56 -26.95 -19.36
C ALA A 155 -10.48 -25.87 -20.45
N GLY A 156 -9.40 -25.08 -20.47
CA GLY A 156 -9.15 -24.07 -21.50
C GLY A 156 -9.10 -24.67 -22.90
N ARG A 157 -8.40 -25.80 -23.08
CA ARG A 157 -8.36 -26.52 -24.37
C ARG A 157 -9.74 -27.02 -24.79
N LYS A 158 -10.54 -27.58 -23.88
CA LYS A 158 -11.93 -28.01 -24.19
C LYS A 158 -12.81 -26.85 -24.66
N ILE A 159 -12.71 -25.69 -24.01
CA ILE A 159 -13.45 -24.48 -24.40
C ILE A 159 -13.01 -24.00 -25.78
N LEU A 160 -11.69 -23.97 -26.04
CA LEU A 160 -11.14 -23.58 -27.33
C LEU A 160 -11.60 -24.52 -28.45
N ASP A 161 -11.50 -25.83 -28.25
CA ASP A 161 -11.92 -26.84 -29.23
C ASP A 161 -13.42 -26.72 -29.53
N TRP A 162 -14.25 -26.53 -28.51
CA TRP A 162 -15.69 -26.28 -28.69
C TRP A 162 -15.94 -25.02 -29.52
N TYR A 163 -15.27 -23.91 -29.18
CA TYR A 163 -15.41 -22.64 -29.91
C TYR A 163 -15.03 -22.79 -31.38
N LEU A 164 -13.89 -23.42 -31.67
CA LEU A 164 -13.43 -23.66 -33.03
C LEU A 164 -14.43 -24.52 -33.83
N ARG A 165 -14.99 -25.57 -33.23
CA ARG A 165 -16.05 -26.38 -33.85
C ARG A 165 -17.29 -25.55 -34.18
N VAL A 166 -17.72 -24.67 -33.27
CA VAL A 166 -18.87 -23.77 -33.50
C VAL A 166 -18.59 -22.80 -34.64
N VAL A 167 -17.40 -22.22 -34.71
CA VAL A 167 -17.01 -21.32 -35.81
C VAL A 167 -17.01 -22.04 -37.15
N MET A 168 -16.42 -23.23 -37.21
CA MET A 168 -16.39 -24.05 -38.44
C MET A 168 -17.81 -24.43 -38.90
N MET A 169 -18.66 -24.90 -37.98
CA MET A 169 -20.06 -25.22 -38.26
C MET A 169 -20.85 -24.00 -38.79
N ARG A 170 -20.62 -22.80 -38.24
CA ARG A 170 -21.25 -21.57 -38.74
C ARG A 170 -20.82 -21.25 -40.18
N ARG A 171 -19.53 -21.43 -40.49
CA ARG A 171 -18.99 -21.22 -41.83
C ARG A 171 -19.59 -22.20 -42.82
N GLU A 172 -19.62 -23.49 -42.49
CA GLU A 172 -20.25 -24.54 -43.30
C GLU A 172 -21.73 -24.26 -43.53
N ARG A 173 -22.46 -23.91 -42.48
CA ARG A 173 -23.87 -23.52 -42.58
C ARG A 173 -24.08 -22.33 -43.52
N GLN A 174 -23.22 -21.32 -43.44
CA GLN A 174 -23.30 -20.16 -44.33
C GLN A 174 -23.05 -20.55 -45.79
N LEU A 175 -22.05 -21.40 -46.06
CA LEU A 175 -21.78 -21.92 -47.40
C LEU A 175 -22.98 -22.70 -47.95
N PHE A 176 -23.54 -23.60 -47.14
CA PHE A 176 -24.75 -24.35 -47.50
C PHE A 176 -25.94 -23.41 -47.79
N LEU A 177 -26.16 -22.38 -46.97
CA LEU A 177 -27.23 -21.41 -47.19
C LEU A 177 -27.01 -20.60 -48.47
N CYS A 178 -25.77 -20.22 -48.79
CA CYS A 178 -25.43 -19.56 -50.05
C CYS A 178 -25.73 -20.46 -51.25
N GLN A 179 -25.31 -21.73 -51.21
CA GLN A 179 -25.62 -22.72 -52.25
C GLN A 179 -27.13 -22.92 -52.40
N LYS A 180 -27.86 -23.09 -51.30
CA LYS A 180 -29.32 -23.22 -51.29
C LYS A 180 -30.01 -21.99 -51.91
N ARG A 181 -29.57 -20.78 -51.55
CA ARG A 181 -30.12 -19.53 -52.13
C ARG A 181 -29.83 -19.43 -53.63
N ALA A 182 -28.62 -19.80 -54.06
CA ALA A 182 -28.27 -19.84 -55.47
C ALA A 182 -29.15 -20.82 -56.24
N ALA A 183 -29.31 -22.04 -55.73
CA ALA A 183 -30.19 -23.06 -56.31
C ALA A 183 -31.64 -22.56 -56.41
N ILE A 184 -32.19 -21.97 -55.34
CA ILE A 184 -33.55 -21.39 -55.35
C ILE A 184 -33.67 -20.26 -56.39
N ARG A 185 -32.64 -19.41 -56.54
CA ARG A 185 -32.64 -18.32 -57.52
C ARG A 185 -32.63 -18.87 -58.95
N ILE A 186 -31.81 -19.89 -59.23
CA ILE A 186 -31.78 -20.58 -60.53
C ILE A 186 -33.15 -21.20 -60.81
N GLN A 187 -33.71 -21.95 -59.86
CA GLN A 187 -35.03 -22.58 -60.00
C GLN A 187 -36.14 -21.54 -60.25
N ARG A 188 -36.13 -20.42 -59.52
CA ARG A 188 -37.08 -19.32 -59.71
C ARG A 188 -36.96 -18.70 -61.09
N TYR A 189 -35.73 -18.41 -61.53
CA TYR A 189 -35.48 -17.84 -62.84
C TYR A 189 -35.94 -18.78 -63.95
N TYR A 190 -35.61 -20.06 -63.85
CA TYR A 190 -36.04 -21.09 -64.79
C TYR A 190 -37.58 -21.20 -64.87
N ARG A 191 -38.27 -21.26 -63.72
CA ARG A 191 -39.74 -21.28 -63.67
C ARG A 191 -40.34 -20.02 -64.32
N SER A 192 -39.74 -18.86 -64.08
CA SER A 192 -40.17 -17.59 -64.67
C SER A 192 -39.90 -17.52 -66.17
N TYR A 193 -38.74 -17.99 -66.63
CA TYR A 193 -38.40 -18.15 -68.04
C TYR A 193 -39.41 -19.05 -68.75
N ARG A 194 -39.71 -20.22 -68.16
CA ARG A 194 -40.71 -21.15 -68.70
C ARG A 194 -42.11 -20.50 -68.80
N ARG A 195 -42.53 -19.71 -67.81
CA ARG A 195 -43.80 -18.94 -67.89
C ARG A 195 -43.77 -17.89 -69.00
N ARG A 196 -42.67 -17.15 -69.15
CA ARG A 196 -42.52 -16.15 -70.23
C ARG A 196 -42.48 -16.80 -71.60
N ALA A 197 -41.78 -17.91 -71.76
CA ALA A 197 -41.76 -18.67 -73.01
C ALA A 197 -43.18 -19.14 -73.38
N ALA A 198 -43.97 -19.62 -72.41
CA ALA A 198 -45.39 -19.92 -72.60
C ALA A 198 -46.22 -18.67 -72.96
N ALA A 199 -46.06 -17.55 -72.24
CA ALA A 199 -46.80 -16.31 -72.50
C ALA A 199 -46.45 -15.63 -73.84
N VAL A 200 -45.21 -15.78 -74.32
CA VAL A 200 -44.79 -15.35 -75.66
C VAL A 200 -45.45 -16.23 -76.72
N ASN A 201 -45.54 -17.54 -76.48
CA ASN A 201 -46.31 -18.44 -77.36
C ASN A 201 -47.82 -18.14 -77.34
N GLU A 202 -48.34 -17.55 -76.26
CA GLU A 202 -49.75 -17.16 -76.07
C GLU A 202 -50.04 -15.68 -76.41
N GLY A 203 -49.06 -14.90 -76.88
CA GLY A 203 -49.27 -13.54 -77.39
C GLY A 203 -49.57 -12.42 -76.36
N THR A 204 -49.32 -12.61 -75.06
CA THR A 204 -49.74 -11.69 -73.97
C THR A 204 -48.61 -10.84 -73.34
N ALA A 205 -47.52 -10.57 -74.06
CA ALA A 205 -46.38 -9.86 -73.49
C ALA A 205 -46.57 -8.33 -73.46
N GLU A 206 -46.89 -7.77 -72.28
CA GLU A 206 -46.87 -6.31 -72.05
C GLU A 206 -45.44 -5.72 -72.11
N PRO A 207 -45.29 -4.46 -72.56
CA PRO A 207 -43.99 -3.80 -72.71
C PRO A 207 -43.30 -3.54 -71.36
N LYS A 208 -42.00 -3.85 -71.29
CA LYS A 208 -41.13 -3.55 -70.14
C LYS A 208 -41.04 -2.03 -69.92
N VAL A 209 -41.70 -1.52 -68.89
CA VAL A 209 -41.49 -0.15 -68.40
C VAL A 209 -40.05 0.01 -67.90
N ALA A 210 -39.31 0.96 -68.45
CA ALA A 210 -37.93 1.26 -68.06
C ALA A 210 -37.84 1.65 -66.57
N PRO A 211 -36.73 1.31 -65.88
CA PRO A 211 -36.54 1.72 -64.49
C PRO A 211 -36.50 3.25 -64.35
N PRO A 212 -37.07 3.82 -63.27
CA PRO A 212 -37.12 5.26 -63.07
C PRO A 212 -35.72 5.88 -62.98
N THR A 213 -35.52 7.00 -63.68
CA THR A 213 -34.28 7.78 -63.64
C THR A 213 -34.11 8.52 -62.31
N LEU A 214 -32.89 8.97 -62.00
CA LEU A 214 -32.62 9.79 -60.80
C LEU A 214 -33.53 11.03 -60.71
N SER A 215 -33.81 11.69 -61.83
CA SER A 215 -34.74 12.83 -61.89
C SER A 215 -36.16 12.44 -61.50
N THR A 216 -36.68 11.32 -62.04
CA THR A 216 -38.03 10.86 -61.66
C THR A 216 -38.12 10.43 -60.20
N ASN A 217 -37.03 9.90 -59.62
CA ASN A 217 -36.99 9.57 -58.20
C ASN A 217 -36.94 10.84 -57.33
N TYR A 218 -36.26 11.89 -57.79
CA TYR A 218 -36.26 13.20 -57.13
C TYR A 218 -37.66 13.81 -57.14
N GLU A 219 -38.30 13.93 -58.30
CA GLU A 219 -39.64 14.50 -58.45
C GLU A 219 -40.67 13.77 -57.58
N ARG A 220 -40.70 12.43 -57.65
CA ARG A 220 -41.60 11.62 -56.80
C ARG A 220 -41.36 11.84 -55.30
N ALA A 221 -40.10 11.98 -54.89
CA ALA A 221 -39.78 12.21 -53.48
C ALA A 221 -40.22 13.60 -53.03
N ILE A 222 -39.96 14.64 -53.83
CA ILE A 222 -40.37 16.01 -53.53
C ILE A 222 -41.90 16.13 -53.52
N ASP A 223 -42.58 15.61 -54.54
CA ASP A 223 -44.04 15.63 -54.64
C ASP A 223 -44.69 14.96 -53.42
N PHE A 224 -44.17 13.80 -53.01
CA PHE A 224 -44.68 13.11 -51.83
C PHE A 224 -44.41 13.89 -50.54
N LEU A 225 -43.21 14.43 -50.34
CA LEU A 225 -42.86 15.17 -49.13
C LEU A 225 -43.70 16.44 -48.99
N LEU A 226 -43.95 17.15 -50.10
CA LEU A 226 -44.78 18.35 -50.11
C LEU A 226 -46.28 18.02 -49.94
N SER A 227 -46.68 16.78 -50.18
CA SER A 227 -48.06 16.31 -50.01
C SER A 227 -48.50 16.29 -48.53
N PRO A 228 -49.79 16.50 -48.23
CA PRO A 228 -50.32 16.42 -46.87
C PRO A 228 -50.22 15.01 -46.26
N LYS A 229 -50.00 13.97 -47.09
CA LYS A 229 -49.91 12.57 -46.67
C LYS A 229 -48.57 12.20 -46.01
N VAL A 230 -47.58 13.10 -46.04
CA VAL A 230 -46.24 12.85 -45.48
C VAL A 230 -46.27 12.53 -43.98
N LYS A 231 -47.21 13.10 -43.23
CA LYS A 231 -47.33 12.85 -41.78
C LYS A 231 -48.07 11.55 -41.45
N THR A 232 -48.91 11.06 -42.35
CA THR A 232 -49.74 9.86 -42.12
C THR A 232 -49.11 8.59 -42.66
N SER A 233 -48.27 8.68 -43.70
CA SER A 233 -47.66 7.50 -44.31
C SER A 233 -46.14 7.41 -44.10
N LEU A 234 -45.76 6.79 -42.98
CA LEU A 234 -44.37 6.63 -42.58
C LEU A 234 -43.52 5.86 -43.61
N ASN A 235 -44.10 4.85 -44.26
CA ASN A 235 -43.37 4.04 -45.25
C ASN A 235 -43.01 4.87 -46.49
N TRP A 236 -43.95 5.64 -47.02
CA TRP A 236 -43.71 6.50 -48.17
C TRP A 236 -42.79 7.68 -47.83
N THR A 237 -42.87 8.19 -46.59
CA THR A 237 -41.90 9.16 -46.07
C THR A 237 -40.51 8.58 -46.05
N TYR A 238 -40.32 7.38 -45.49
CA TYR A 238 -39.04 6.69 -45.50
C TYR A 238 -38.48 6.50 -46.93
N VAL A 239 -39.31 6.03 -47.86
CA VAL A 239 -38.91 5.86 -49.27
C VAL A 239 -38.50 7.19 -49.90
N SER A 240 -39.21 8.28 -49.61
CA SER A 240 -38.92 9.60 -50.16
C SER A 240 -37.61 10.16 -49.62
N PHE A 241 -37.38 10.07 -48.30
CA PHE A 241 -36.10 10.46 -47.69
C PHE A 241 -34.93 9.62 -48.23
N LYS A 242 -35.12 8.32 -48.40
CA LYS A 242 -34.11 7.43 -48.99
C LYS A 242 -33.80 7.81 -50.44
N ASN A 243 -34.82 8.13 -51.22
CA ASN A 243 -34.62 8.58 -52.60
C ASN A 243 -33.89 9.91 -52.66
N LEU A 244 -34.22 10.87 -51.78
CA LEU A 244 -33.47 12.13 -51.67
C LEU A 244 -32.02 11.91 -51.24
N ASP A 245 -31.75 11.02 -50.29
CA ASP A 245 -30.38 10.66 -49.88
C ASP A 245 -29.56 10.15 -51.07
N VAL A 246 -30.12 9.20 -51.83
CA VAL A 246 -29.49 8.67 -53.06
C VAL A 246 -29.28 9.79 -54.09
N VAL A 247 -30.30 10.60 -54.35
CA VAL A 247 -30.22 11.67 -55.36
C VAL A 247 -29.15 12.69 -55.00
N THR A 248 -29.13 13.14 -53.74
CA THR A 248 -28.14 14.12 -53.26
C THR A 248 -26.73 13.54 -53.16
N LYS A 249 -26.59 12.22 -53.03
CA LYS A 249 -25.27 11.56 -53.11
C LYS A 249 -24.69 11.59 -54.52
N TYR A 250 -25.51 11.40 -55.56
CA TYR A 250 -25.00 11.15 -56.93
C TYR A 250 -25.17 12.32 -57.92
N SER A 251 -25.97 13.35 -57.60
CA SER A 251 -26.27 14.44 -58.54
C SER A 251 -26.06 15.84 -57.93
N PRO A 252 -24.97 16.56 -58.32
CA PRO A 252 -24.75 17.94 -57.89
C PRO A 252 -25.87 18.88 -58.35
N VAL A 253 -26.42 18.66 -59.55
CA VAL A 253 -27.48 19.50 -60.13
C VAL A 253 -28.75 19.44 -59.28
N LEU A 254 -29.09 18.26 -58.78
CA LEU A 254 -30.27 18.07 -57.93
C LEU A 254 -30.03 18.59 -56.50
N CYS A 255 -28.78 18.66 -56.04
CA CYS A 255 -28.43 19.40 -54.83
C CYS A 255 -28.67 20.90 -54.98
N GLU A 256 -28.26 21.50 -56.11
CA GLU A 256 -28.49 22.93 -56.40
C GLU A 256 -29.99 23.23 -56.42
N ARG A 257 -30.79 22.39 -57.10
CA ARG A 257 -32.26 22.51 -57.13
C ARG A 257 -32.91 22.40 -55.75
N LEU A 258 -32.37 21.55 -54.87
CA LEU A 258 -32.85 21.43 -53.50
C LEU A 258 -32.42 22.62 -52.61
N ALA A 259 -31.42 23.39 -53.02
CA ALA A 259 -30.98 24.60 -52.34
C ALA A 259 -31.73 25.87 -52.79
N GLU A 260 -32.52 25.78 -53.86
CA GLU A 260 -33.34 26.89 -54.33
C GLU A 260 -34.41 27.29 -53.29
N PRO A 261 -34.82 28.57 -53.25
CA PRO A 261 -35.82 29.06 -52.30
C PRO A 261 -37.15 28.29 -52.33
N GLU A 262 -37.56 27.77 -53.50
CA GLU A 262 -38.79 26.98 -53.67
C GLU A 262 -38.76 25.69 -52.84
N SER A 263 -37.57 25.12 -52.65
CA SER A 263 -37.35 23.88 -51.89
C SER A 263 -37.29 24.09 -50.36
N THR A 264 -37.46 25.33 -49.87
CA THR A 264 -37.45 25.67 -48.43
C THR A 264 -38.43 24.82 -47.61
N ARG A 265 -39.60 24.50 -48.18
CA ARG A 265 -40.60 23.66 -47.50
C ARG A 265 -40.10 22.23 -47.26
N VAL A 266 -39.21 21.71 -48.09
CA VAL A 266 -38.60 20.39 -47.89
C VAL A 266 -37.71 20.40 -46.63
N TYR A 267 -36.93 21.46 -46.40
CA TYR A 267 -36.18 21.62 -45.15
C TYR A 267 -37.09 21.66 -43.94
N SER A 268 -38.23 22.35 -44.01
CA SER A 268 -39.20 22.37 -42.91
C SER A 268 -39.70 20.97 -42.55
N ILE A 269 -39.87 20.09 -43.54
CA ILE A 269 -40.28 18.70 -43.34
C ILE A 269 -39.13 17.87 -42.76
N ILE A 270 -37.90 18.06 -43.26
CA ILE A 270 -36.70 17.42 -42.71
C ILE A 270 -36.57 17.76 -41.22
N PHE A 271 -36.60 19.05 -40.85
CA PHE A 271 -36.49 19.46 -39.46
C PHE A 271 -37.68 19.04 -38.61
N TYR A 272 -38.92 19.04 -39.15
CA TYR A 272 -40.08 18.48 -38.47
C TYR A 272 -39.85 17.03 -38.07
N PHE A 273 -39.35 16.18 -38.96
CA PHE A 273 -39.04 14.79 -38.61
C PHE A 273 -37.87 14.70 -37.63
N LEU A 274 -36.80 15.46 -37.83
CA LEU A 274 -35.64 15.44 -36.93
C LEU A 274 -35.99 15.90 -35.50
N ASP A 275 -36.99 16.76 -35.33
CA ASP A 275 -37.46 17.24 -34.03
C ASP A 275 -38.41 16.24 -33.31
N THR A 276 -38.90 15.20 -34.00
CA THR A 276 -39.80 14.24 -33.37
C THR A 276 -39.14 13.41 -32.27
N GLU A 277 -39.86 13.23 -31.15
CA GLU A 277 -39.37 12.47 -30.00
C GLU A 277 -39.33 10.94 -30.22
N SER A 278 -39.86 10.44 -31.34
CA SER A 278 -39.98 9.01 -31.64
C SER A 278 -38.63 8.29 -31.61
N ARG A 279 -38.60 7.13 -30.94
CA ARG A 279 -37.42 6.25 -30.86
C ARG A 279 -37.53 5.00 -31.73
N SER A 280 -38.59 4.85 -32.52
CA SER A 280 -38.78 3.65 -33.33
C SER A 280 -37.75 3.56 -34.46
N ASP A 281 -37.43 2.33 -34.87
CA ASP A 281 -36.40 2.08 -35.89
C ASP A 281 -36.74 2.74 -37.24
N ALA A 282 -38.03 2.85 -37.57
CA ALA A 282 -38.49 3.54 -38.77
C ALA A 282 -38.16 5.04 -38.76
N TYR A 283 -38.36 5.72 -37.62
CA TYR A 283 -37.99 7.13 -37.46
C TYR A 283 -36.48 7.31 -37.43
N GLN A 284 -35.73 6.40 -36.78
CA GLN A 284 -34.27 6.44 -36.80
C GLN A 284 -33.70 6.34 -38.22
N ALA A 285 -34.30 5.51 -39.08
CA ALA A 285 -33.92 5.40 -40.48
C ALA A 285 -34.23 6.69 -41.27
N ILE A 286 -35.37 7.33 -40.99
CA ILE A 286 -35.69 8.65 -41.56
C ILE A 286 -34.69 9.72 -41.09
N PHE A 287 -34.30 9.71 -39.81
CA PHE A 287 -33.30 10.65 -39.28
C PHE A 287 -31.95 10.47 -39.97
N ALA A 288 -31.52 9.24 -40.19
CA ALA A 288 -30.28 8.94 -40.89
C ALA A 288 -30.29 9.53 -42.31
N HIS A 289 -31.34 9.22 -43.10
CA HIS A 289 -31.46 9.73 -44.47
C HIS A 289 -31.62 11.26 -44.50
N GLY A 290 -32.38 11.85 -43.58
CA GLY A 290 -32.54 13.31 -43.48
C GLY A 290 -31.24 14.03 -43.15
N MET A 291 -30.46 13.51 -42.20
CA MET A 291 -29.15 14.07 -41.88
C MET A 291 -28.13 13.86 -43.02
N ASN A 292 -28.18 12.74 -43.74
CA ASN A 292 -27.32 12.52 -44.91
C ASN A 292 -27.61 13.53 -46.02
N VAL A 293 -28.89 13.80 -46.30
CA VAL A 293 -29.31 14.84 -47.25
C VAL A 293 -28.71 16.19 -46.84
N LEU A 294 -28.87 16.60 -45.58
CA LEU A 294 -28.28 17.84 -45.07
C LEU A 294 -26.75 17.84 -45.16
N LEU A 295 -26.11 16.71 -44.91
CA LEU A 295 -24.65 16.57 -44.94
C LEU A 295 -24.11 16.64 -46.37
N HIS A 296 -24.76 16.01 -47.34
CA HIS A 296 -24.41 16.12 -48.75
C HIS A 296 -24.52 17.57 -49.24
N LEU A 297 -25.61 18.26 -48.88
CA LEU A 297 -25.82 19.66 -49.23
C LEU A 297 -24.84 20.60 -48.50
N ALA A 298 -24.48 20.32 -47.25
CA ALA A 298 -23.53 21.13 -46.48
C ALA A 298 -22.08 20.91 -46.94
N LEU A 299 -21.70 19.70 -47.37
CA LEU A 299 -20.38 19.46 -47.93
C LEU A 299 -20.21 20.14 -49.29
N TYR A 300 -21.28 20.31 -50.06
CA TYR A 300 -21.22 20.95 -51.36
C TYR A 300 -21.20 22.48 -51.25
N GLN A 301 -20.07 23.06 -51.66
CA GLN A 301 -19.76 24.48 -51.46
C GLN A 301 -20.82 25.44 -52.02
N LYS A 302 -21.50 25.08 -53.12
CA LYS A 302 -22.54 25.94 -53.72
C LYS A 302 -23.83 25.98 -52.91
N THR A 303 -24.15 24.90 -52.20
CA THR A 303 -25.41 24.75 -51.45
C THR A 303 -25.25 25.05 -49.96
N TYR A 304 -24.02 25.17 -49.47
CA TYR A 304 -23.69 25.42 -48.05
C TYR A 304 -24.46 26.60 -47.44
N ASN A 305 -24.47 27.76 -48.10
CA ASN A 305 -25.12 28.96 -47.58
C ASN A 305 -26.64 28.79 -47.46
N ALA A 306 -27.27 28.14 -48.43
CA ALA A 306 -28.71 27.86 -48.40
C ALA A 306 -29.07 26.90 -47.26
N VAL A 307 -28.25 25.87 -47.03
CA VAL A 307 -28.43 24.95 -45.89
C VAL A 307 -28.31 25.70 -44.57
N TRP A 308 -27.30 26.57 -44.42
CA TRP A 308 -27.12 27.36 -43.22
C TRP A 308 -28.32 28.27 -42.92
N GLN A 309 -28.82 29.01 -43.92
CA GLN A 309 -29.98 29.88 -43.76
C GLN A 309 -31.21 29.08 -43.28
N ASN A 310 -31.43 27.89 -43.83
CA ASN A 310 -32.52 27.01 -43.39
C ASN A 310 -32.30 26.47 -41.98
N ILE A 311 -31.06 26.20 -41.57
CA ILE A 311 -30.74 25.77 -40.20
C ILE A 311 -31.05 26.87 -39.20
N VAL A 312 -30.66 28.11 -39.48
CA VAL A 312 -31.00 29.25 -38.62
C VAL A 312 -32.52 29.41 -38.55
N LYS A 313 -33.21 29.37 -39.70
CA LYS A 313 -34.67 29.52 -39.80
C LYS A 313 -35.47 28.50 -38.98
N TYR A 314 -35.04 27.23 -38.97
CA TYR A 314 -35.76 26.13 -38.32
C TYR A 314 -35.15 25.70 -36.98
N ASN A 315 -34.29 26.52 -36.40
CA ASN A 315 -33.54 26.21 -35.18
C ASN A 315 -32.81 24.84 -35.25
N GLY A 316 -32.27 24.52 -36.42
CA GLY A 316 -31.67 23.23 -36.73
C GLY A 316 -30.51 22.86 -35.81
N VAL A 317 -29.75 23.83 -35.31
CA VAL A 317 -28.66 23.58 -34.37
C VAL A 317 -29.17 22.97 -33.06
N ASP A 318 -30.26 23.50 -32.50
CA ASP A 318 -30.84 22.98 -31.26
C ASP A 318 -31.48 21.60 -31.47
N ILE A 319 -32.11 21.38 -32.64
CA ILE A 319 -32.65 20.06 -33.03
C ILE A 319 -31.51 19.04 -33.14
N LEU A 320 -30.39 19.40 -33.77
CA LEU A 320 -29.22 18.53 -33.87
C LEU A 320 -28.59 18.25 -32.50
N LEU A 321 -28.52 19.24 -31.61
CA LEU A 321 -28.08 19.04 -30.23
C LEU A 321 -29.01 18.11 -29.46
N PHE A 322 -30.33 18.29 -29.61
CA PHE A 322 -31.32 17.41 -29.00
C PHE A 322 -31.16 15.96 -29.50
N LEU A 323 -30.97 15.76 -30.80
CA LEU A 323 -30.68 14.45 -31.39
C LEU A 323 -29.38 13.85 -30.86
N MET A 324 -28.30 14.64 -30.72
CA MET A 324 -27.07 14.20 -30.07
C MET A 324 -27.34 13.73 -28.63
N GLY A 325 -28.11 14.49 -27.84
CA GLY A 325 -28.48 14.07 -26.49
C GLY A 325 -29.29 12.77 -26.45
N LYS A 326 -30.24 12.61 -27.37
CA LYS A 326 -31.08 11.41 -27.51
C LYS A 326 -30.28 10.16 -27.86
N PHE A 327 -29.23 10.29 -28.66
CA PHE A 327 -28.40 9.19 -29.15
C PHE A 327 -26.98 9.14 -28.54
N VAL A 328 -26.74 9.86 -27.45
CA VAL A 328 -25.42 9.88 -26.79
C VAL A 328 -25.00 8.50 -26.26
N GLU A 329 -25.94 7.70 -25.76
CA GLU A 329 -25.70 6.35 -25.25
C GLU A 329 -25.96 5.25 -26.29
N LYS A 330 -26.87 5.50 -27.23
CA LYS A 330 -27.43 4.50 -28.16
C LYS A 330 -27.28 5.01 -29.59
N LYS A 331 -26.90 4.13 -30.53
CA LYS A 331 -26.74 4.44 -31.97
C LYS A 331 -25.71 5.57 -32.23
N GLU A 332 -24.45 5.20 -32.05
CA GLU A 332 -23.27 6.05 -32.29
C GLU A 332 -23.28 6.76 -33.65
N ASP A 333 -23.72 6.09 -34.71
CA ASP A 333 -23.75 6.66 -36.06
C ASP A 333 -24.64 7.91 -36.17
N LEU A 334 -25.81 7.92 -35.51
CA LEU A 334 -26.72 9.08 -35.56
C LEU A 334 -26.15 10.26 -34.78
N PHE A 335 -25.50 9.99 -33.65
CA PHE A 335 -24.77 11.00 -32.89
C PHE A 335 -23.66 11.63 -33.74
N CYS A 336 -22.86 10.80 -34.41
CA CYS A 336 -21.74 11.26 -35.22
C CYS A 336 -22.20 12.09 -36.42
N ARG A 337 -23.33 11.76 -37.06
CA ARG A 337 -23.94 12.59 -38.12
C ARG A 337 -24.35 13.97 -37.64
N ALA A 338 -25.10 14.02 -36.54
CA ALA A 338 -25.54 15.29 -35.96
C ALA A 338 -24.34 16.15 -35.53
N ALA A 339 -23.33 15.54 -34.90
CA ALA A 339 -22.10 16.22 -34.53
C ALA A 339 -21.29 16.70 -35.74
N THR A 340 -21.26 15.91 -36.83
CA THR A 340 -20.60 16.29 -38.08
C THR A 340 -21.26 17.51 -38.71
N LEU A 341 -22.60 17.57 -38.72
CA LEU A 341 -23.35 18.72 -39.20
C LEU A 341 -23.02 19.98 -38.38
N ILE A 342 -23.10 19.90 -37.05
CA ILE A 342 -22.74 21.04 -36.17
C ILE A 342 -21.28 21.47 -36.41
N TRP A 343 -20.37 20.52 -36.56
CA TRP A 343 -18.98 20.80 -36.85
C TRP A 343 -18.79 21.48 -38.21
N LEU A 344 -19.51 21.08 -39.25
CA LEU A 344 -19.46 21.75 -40.56
C LEU A 344 -19.85 23.22 -40.47
N PHE A 345 -20.87 23.54 -39.67
CA PHE A 345 -21.31 24.93 -39.45
C PHE A 345 -20.40 25.76 -38.55
N SER A 346 -19.38 25.14 -37.96
CA SER A 346 -18.35 25.83 -37.19
C SER A 346 -17.19 26.34 -38.06
N ARG A 347 -17.24 26.10 -39.39
CA ARG A 347 -16.13 26.37 -40.31
C ARG A 347 -16.00 27.83 -40.72
N SER A 348 -17.09 28.58 -40.82
CA SER A 348 -17.02 30.01 -41.10
C SER A 348 -16.95 30.80 -39.79
N ALA A 349 -16.13 31.85 -39.76
CA ALA A 349 -15.91 32.65 -38.55
C ALA A 349 -17.23 33.27 -38.04
N GLU A 350 -18.08 33.75 -38.94
CA GLU A 350 -19.38 34.35 -38.62
C GLU A 350 -20.32 33.35 -37.94
N GLN A 351 -20.49 32.17 -38.52
CA GLN A 351 -21.39 31.12 -37.98
C GLN A 351 -20.85 30.52 -36.68
N LEU A 352 -19.51 30.45 -36.54
CA LEU A 352 -18.88 30.02 -35.31
C LEU A 352 -19.16 30.99 -34.17
N GLU A 353 -19.03 32.30 -34.39
CA GLU A 353 -19.33 33.31 -33.37
C GLU A 353 -20.83 33.33 -33.02
N GLU A 354 -21.73 33.22 -34.01
CA GLU A 354 -23.17 33.10 -33.75
C GLU A 354 -23.50 31.90 -32.86
N ASN A 355 -22.87 30.75 -33.12
CA ASN A 355 -23.08 29.54 -32.33
C ASN A 355 -22.40 29.60 -30.95
N LYS A 356 -21.26 30.28 -30.79
CA LYS A 356 -20.61 30.46 -29.49
C LYS A 356 -21.44 31.30 -28.53
N ASN A 357 -22.19 32.27 -29.06
CA ASN A 357 -23.09 33.11 -28.27
C ASN A 357 -24.28 32.32 -27.68
N LYS A 358 -24.54 31.10 -28.18
CA LYS A 358 -25.56 30.19 -27.64
C LYS A 358 -25.01 29.45 -26.42
N THR A 359 -25.21 30.00 -25.24
CA THR A 359 -24.76 29.41 -23.95
C THR A 359 -25.27 27.98 -23.74
N GLU A 360 -26.49 27.67 -24.19
CA GLU A 360 -27.09 26.33 -24.09
C GLU A 360 -26.36 25.30 -24.97
N LEU A 361 -25.84 25.69 -26.13
CA LEU A 361 -25.04 24.82 -27.00
C LEU A 361 -23.77 24.36 -26.26
N LEU A 362 -23.01 25.32 -25.71
CA LEU A 362 -21.77 25.01 -24.99
C LEU A 362 -22.04 24.17 -23.75
N ARG A 363 -23.13 24.45 -23.02
CA ARG A 363 -23.56 23.67 -21.85
C ARG A 363 -23.88 22.21 -22.21
N ARG A 364 -24.66 21.98 -23.27
CA ARG A 364 -25.02 20.62 -23.73
C ARG A 364 -23.82 19.85 -24.25
N LEU A 365 -22.97 20.49 -25.06
CA LEU A 365 -21.73 19.88 -25.54
C LEU A 365 -20.80 19.49 -24.38
N SER A 366 -20.67 20.36 -23.38
CA SER A 366 -19.91 20.07 -22.15
C SER A 366 -20.46 18.87 -21.39
N PHE A 367 -21.79 18.78 -21.29
CA PHE A 367 -22.46 17.62 -20.67
C PHE A 367 -22.20 16.32 -21.45
N TYR A 368 -22.38 16.33 -22.77
CA TYR A 368 -22.12 15.16 -23.61
C TYR A 368 -20.65 14.72 -23.52
N ALA A 369 -19.73 15.67 -23.47
CA ALA A 369 -18.32 15.36 -23.35
C ALA A 369 -17.95 14.76 -22.00
N LYS A 370 -18.45 15.30 -20.89
CA LYS A 370 -18.27 14.67 -19.56
C LYS A 370 -18.77 13.23 -19.56
N LYS A 371 -19.94 12.99 -20.17
CA LYS A 371 -20.56 11.67 -20.27
C LYS A 371 -19.73 10.69 -21.10
N ILE A 372 -19.25 11.11 -22.27
CA ILE A 372 -18.42 10.28 -23.16
C ILE A 372 -17.02 10.07 -22.55
N MET A 373 -16.41 11.08 -21.92
CA MET A 373 -15.11 10.91 -21.27
C MET A 373 -15.18 9.97 -20.07
N ALA A 374 -16.29 9.96 -19.32
CA ALA A 374 -16.49 9.05 -18.20
C ALA A 374 -16.50 7.57 -18.63
N THR A 375 -16.84 7.26 -19.88
CA THR A 375 -16.75 5.89 -20.43
C THR A 375 -15.35 5.54 -20.93
N HIS A 376 -14.48 6.54 -21.12
CA HIS A 376 -13.14 6.42 -21.68
C HIS A 376 -12.02 6.75 -20.65
N LYS A 377 -12.20 6.38 -19.37
CA LYS A 377 -11.29 6.72 -18.24
C LYS A 377 -9.81 6.35 -18.45
N ASN A 378 -9.51 5.41 -19.34
CA ASN A 378 -8.15 4.94 -19.62
C ASN A 378 -7.48 5.64 -20.80
N LEU A 379 -8.18 6.52 -21.53
CA LEU A 379 -7.62 7.27 -22.66
C LEU A 379 -7.13 8.64 -22.18
N ASN A 380 -5.84 8.92 -22.40
CA ASN A 380 -5.27 10.25 -22.22
C ASN A 380 -5.84 11.17 -23.32
N ALA A 381 -6.97 11.84 -23.04
CA ALA A 381 -7.66 12.71 -23.99
C ALA A 381 -6.75 13.81 -24.59
N LYS A 382 -5.70 14.24 -23.86
CA LYS A 382 -4.69 15.20 -24.35
C LYS A 382 -3.81 14.67 -25.49
N LYS A 383 -3.66 13.33 -25.60
CA LYS A 383 -2.80 12.69 -26.62
C LYS A 383 -3.59 12.18 -27.83
N HIS A 384 -4.91 12.00 -27.70
CA HIS A 384 -5.75 11.51 -28.81
C HIS A 384 -6.03 12.64 -29.80
N LYS A 385 -5.56 12.49 -31.05
CA LYS A 385 -5.89 13.42 -32.13
C LYS A 385 -7.20 12.95 -32.78
N PRO A 386 -8.27 13.78 -32.77
CA PRO A 386 -9.54 13.37 -33.35
C PRO A 386 -9.40 13.17 -34.86
N VAL A 387 -9.99 12.09 -35.36
CA VAL A 387 -10.14 11.87 -36.80
C VAL A 387 -11.26 12.77 -37.31
N LEU A 388 -10.89 13.75 -38.14
CA LEU A 388 -11.85 14.73 -38.68
C LEU A 388 -12.52 14.20 -39.96
N PRO A 389 -13.79 14.57 -40.21
CA PRO A 389 -14.48 14.27 -41.46
C PRO A 389 -13.78 14.92 -42.67
N ASN A 390 -13.84 14.24 -43.81
CA ASN A 390 -13.34 14.72 -45.09
C ASN A 390 -14.29 15.79 -45.65
N LEU A 391 -13.71 16.93 -46.05
CA LEU A 391 -14.44 18.07 -46.60
C LEU A 391 -14.72 17.95 -48.11
N LYS A 392 -14.09 16.99 -48.81
CA LYS A 392 -14.33 16.79 -50.23
C LYS A 392 -15.69 16.12 -50.44
N THR A 393 -16.54 16.75 -51.26
CA THR A 393 -17.74 16.09 -51.78
C THR A 393 -17.34 14.89 -52.62
N ASP A 394 -17.80 13.71 -52.21
CA ASP A 394 -17.67 12.49 -53.00
C ASP A 394 -19.05 12.12 -53.54
N TRP A 395 -19.18 12.26 -54.85
CA TRP A 395 -20.39 11.97 -55.62
C TRP A 395 -20.59 10.46 -55.86
N GLY A 396 -19.85 9.60 -55.15
CA GLY A 396 -19.95 8.14 -55.24
C GLY A 396 -19.28 7.53 -56.48
N TYR A 397 -18.49 8.33 -57.21
CA TYR A 397 -17.69 7.87 -58.35
C TYR A 397 -16.24 7.51 -57.96
N SER A 398 -15.81 7.86 -56.73
CA SER A 398 -14.47 7.52 -56.24
C SER A 398 -14.45 6.14 -55.57
N LYS A 399 -13.40 5.34 -55.83
CA LYS A 399 -13.18 4.04 -55.18
C LYS A 399 -12.78 4.15 -53.71
N SER A 400 -12.31 5.32 -53.28
CA SER A 400 -12.01 5.61 -51.88
C SER A 400 -13.15 6.44 -51.30
N GLU A 401 -14.13 5.80 -50.64
CA GLU A 401 -15.10 6.50 -49.81
C GLU A 401 -14.32 7.14 -48.64
N GLY A 402 -13.88 8.37 -48.83
CA GLY A 402 -13.25 9.14 -47.77
C GLY A 402 -14.24 9.28 -46.61
N GLN A 403 -13.74 9.24 -45.39
CA GLN A 403 -14.57 9.30 -44.20
C GLN A 403 -15.37 10.60 -44.13
N LYS A 404 -16.67 10.57 -44.40
CA LYS A 404 -17.56 11.75 -44.47
C LYS A 404 -18.10 12.22 -43.12
N GLU A 405 -18.01 11.38 -42.10
CA GLU A 405 -18.57 11.59 -40.77
C GLU A 405 -17.53 11.22 -39.69
N PHE A 406 -17.69 11.72 -38.47
CA PHE A 406 -16.85 11.29 -37.35
C PHE A 406 -16.95 9.77 -37.14
N PRO A 407 -15.82 9.06 -36.91
CA PRO A 407 -15.84 7.59 -36.75
C PRO A 407 -16.42 7.16 -35.42
N SER A 408 -16.32 8.03 -34.42
CA SER A 408 -16.72 7.73 -33.05
C SER A 408 -17.25 8.97 -32.35
N ARG A 409 -18.04 8.76 -31.30
CA ARG A 409 -18.51 9.80 -30.37
C ARG A 409 -17.36 10.58 -29.74
N LEU A 410 -16.25 9.90 -29.46
CA LEU A 410 -15.06 10.53 -28.90
C LEU A 410 -14.42 11.49 -29.90
N ASP A 411 -14.23 11.07 -31.15
CA ASP A 411 -13.69 11.91 -32.22
C ASP A 411 -14.61 13.09 -32.51
N ALA A 412 -15.93 12.87 -32.50
CA ALA A 412 -16.94 13.91 -32.67
C ALA A 412 -16.86 14.99 -31.59
N ILE A 413 -16.81 14.60 -30.31
CA ILE A 413 -16.70 15.56 -29.19
C ILE A 413 -15.38 16.31 -29.22
N LEU A 414 -14.27 15.62 -29.48
CA LEU A 414 -12.95 16.25 -29.54
C LEU A 414 -12.82 17.19 -30.75
N GLY A 415 -13.38 16.82 -31.90
CA GLY A 415 -13.46 17.66 -33.09
C GLY A 415 -14.30 18.91 -32.89
N LEU A 416 -15.46 18.78 -32.22
CA LEU A 416 -16.27 19.92 -31.81
C LEU A 416 -15.54 20.79 -30.79
N ASN A 417 -14.85 20.21 -29.81
CA ASN A 417 -14.13 20.98 -28.80
C ASN A 417 -12.97 21.78 -29.40
N LYS A 418 -12.32 21.27 -30.46
CA LYS A 418 -11.30 22.02 -31.21
C LYS A 418 -11.86 23.32 -31.80
N SER A 419 -13.14 23.32 -32.17
CA SER A 419 -13.80 24.44 -32.84
C SER A 419 -14.45 25.41 -31.83
N TYR A 420 -15.19 24.87 -30.87
CA TYR A 420 -16.01 25.64 -29.92
C TYR A 420 -15.35 25.89 -28.55
N LYS A 421 -14.28 25.18 -28.18
CA LYS A 421 -13.55 25.32 -26.90
C LYS A 421 -14.44 25.30 -25.65
N PHE A 422 -15.35 24.33 -25.56
CA PHE A 422 -16.28 24.20 -24.41
C PHE A 422 -15.70 23.37 -23.24
N ILE A 423 -14.52 22.76 -23.40
CA ILE A 423 -13.79 22.05 -22.35
C ILE A 423 -12.35 22.55 -22.29
N ASN A 424 -11.91 22.91 -21.09
CA ASN A 424 -10.49 23.10 -20.78
C ASN A 424 -9.88 21.74 -20.42
N PHE A 425 -8.95 21.27 -21.25
CA PHE A 425 -8.25 20.00 -21.05
C PHE A 425 -7.06 20.11 -20.11
#